data_AF-A0A379TW04-F1
#
_entry.id   AF-A0A379TW04-F1
#
_cell.length_a   1.000
_cell.length_b   1.000
_cell.length_c   1.000
_cell.angle_alpha   90.00
_cell.angle_beta   90.00
_cell.angle_gamma   90.00
#
_symmetry.space_group_name_H-M   'P 1'
#
loop_
_entity.id
_entity.type
_entity.pdbx_description
1 polymer ?
#
loop_
_entity_poly.entity_id
_entity_poly.type
_entity_poly.pdbx_seq_one_letter_code
_entity_poly.pdbx_strand_id
1 'polypeptide(L)'
;MKIKGIYLSVFIIFLTSCSSQDKQNESKGNIYPSADFPVPPALPLPSPGLKTPPEINSDGEVSYTSLRTIMAQNGRVLTVWALAEGNWLWVYGSATSSSFGGVRNWHIVPVNKRGENTFRFINGVTGTCIEAYKNGLIHSVCNNQNSAQDFLLIPATNGGVFIKSPVKNKCVRYDIITHTIYSTVYLTECISEKDKVYDQIWYMAPALTSTNPLP
;
A
#
# COMPACT_ATOMS: atom_id res chain seq x y z
N MET A 1 -62.04 -11.26 -57.90
CA MET A 1 -61.59 -12.21 -56.86
C MET A 1 -60.06 -12.19 -56.86
N LYS A 2 -59.44 -11.80 -55.72
CA LYS A 2 -58.00 -11.54 -55.58
C LYS A 2 -57.25 -12.83 -55.26
N ILE A 3 -56.16 -13.13 -55.97
CA ILE A 3 -54.99 -13.84 -55.42
C ILE A 3 -53.74 -13.24 -56.09
N LYS A 4 -52.99 -12.42 -55.35
CA LYS A 4 -51.65 -11.96 -55.74
C LYS A 4 -50.64 -12.94 -55.16
N GLY A 5 -49.78 -13.46 -56.02
CA GLY A 5 -48.74 -14.44 -55.69
C GLY A 5 -47.74 -13.89 -54.67
N ILE A 6 -47.38 -14.74 -53.71
CA ILE A 6 -46.34 -14.52 -52.72
C ILE A 6 -45.02 -14.98 -53.35
N TYR A 7 -44.10 -14.05 -53.56
CA TYR A 7 -42.72 -14.35 -53.95
C TYR A 7 -41.94 -14.81 -52.72
N LEU A 8 -41.41 -16.02 -52.77
CA LEU A 8 -40.49 -16.60 -51.79
C LEU A 8 -39.09 -16.02 -52.05
N SER A 9 -38.60 -15.16 -51.16
CA SER A 9 -37.24 -14.60 -51.24
C SER A 9 -36.29 -15.45 -50.40
N VAL A 10 -35.36 -16.14 -51.06
CA VAL A 10 -34.30 -16.95 -50.43
C VAL A 10 -33.14 -16.03 -50.08
N PHE A 11 -32.85 -15.88 -48.79
CA PHE A 11 -31.69 -15.13 -48.29
C PHE A 11 -30.52 -16.10 -48.08
N ILE A 12 -29.52 -16.07 -48.96
CA ILE A 12 -28.27 -16.82 -48.79
C ILE A 12 -27.30 -15.92 -48.03
N ILE A 13 -26.98 -16.29 -46.78
CA ILE A 13 -25.97 -15.63 -45.96
C ILE A 13 -24.63 -16.35 -46.20
N PHE A 14 -23.74 -15.71 -46.97
CA PHE A 14 -22.32 -16.04 -47.04
C PHE A 14 -21.53 -14.98 -46.30
N LEU A 15 -20.99 -15.31 -45.11
CA LEU A 15 -19.85 -14.61 -44.50
C LEU A 15 -19.06 -15.66 -43.70
N THR A 16 -18.15 -16.39 -44.35
CA THR A 16 -16.68 -16.18 -44.29
C THR A 16 -16.10 -16.33 -42.89
N SER A 17 -15.72 -17.58 -42.58
CA SER A 17 -14.77 -17.93 -41.52
C SER A 17 -13.37 -17.46 -41.93
N CYS A 18 -12.77 -16.55 -41.16
CA CYS A 18 -11.34 -16.24 -41.25
C CYS A 18 -10.62 -16.92 -40.10
N SER A 19 -9.94 -18.00 -40.44
CA SER A 19 -8.80 -18.54 -39.70
C SER A 19 -7.64 -17.56 -39.84
N SER A 20 -7.10 -17.09 -38.71
CA SER A 20 -5.73 -16.58 -38.68
C SER A 20 -5.00 -17.25 -37.52
N GLN A 21 -4.11 -18.18 -37.88
CA GLN A 21 -3.00 -18.59 -37.02
C GLN A 21 -1.95 -17.49 -37.10
N ASP A 22 -1.98 -16.54 -36.17
CA ASP A 22 -0.78 -15.74 -35.88
C ASP A 22 0.02 -16.43 -34.79
N LYS A 23 1.14 -17.02 -35.22
CA LYS A 23 2.23 -17.43 -34.34
C LYS A 23 2.83 -16.15 -33.74
N GLN A 24 2.33 -15.75 -32.57
CA GLN A 24 3.12 -14.88 -31.71
C GLN A 24 4.31 -15.68 -31.20
N ASN A 25 5.50 -15.32 -31.69
CA ASN A 25 6.75 -15.61 -31.01
C ASN A 25 6.66 -15.01 -29.62
N GLU A 26 6.32 -15.86 -28.66
CA GLU A 26 6.41 -15.60 -27.23
C GLU A 26 7.90 -15.43 -26.91
N SER A 27 8.37 -14.18 -26.99
CA SER A 27 9.52 -13.74 -26.21
C SER A 27 9.13 -13.99 -24.76
N LYS A 28 9.55 -15.13 -24.21
CA LYS A 28 9.57 -15.41 -22.77
C LYS A 28 10.48 -14.39 -22.08
N GLY A 29 10.00 -13.15 -21.97
CA GLY A 29 10.46 -12.23 -20.96
C GLY A 29 10.09 -12.85 -19.62
N ASN A 30 11.06 -12.97 -18.73
CA ASN A 30 10.88 -13.57 -17.41
C ASN A 30 9.59 -13.05 -16.76
N ILE A 31 8.63 -13.95 -16.56
CA ILE A 31 7.33 -13.68 -15.91
C ILE A 31 7.53 -13.36 -14.41
N TYR A 32 8.75 -13.58 -13.91
CA TYR A 32 9.13 -13.18 -12.57
C TYR A 32 9.58 -11.72 -12.56
N PRO A 33 8.95 -10.86 -11.73
CA PRO A 33 9.46 -9.53 -11.53
C PRO A 33 10.92 -9.62 -11.06
N SER A 34 11.76 -8.68 -11.50
CA SER A 34 13.18 -8.62 -11.11
C SER A 34 13.33 -8.75 -9.59
N ALA A 35 14.43 -9.33 -9.11
CA ALA A 35 14.73 -9.51 -7.67
C ALA A 35 14.73 -8.20 -6.86
N ASP A 36 14.61 -7.05 -7.52
CA ASP A 36 14.49 -5.72 -6.93
C ASP A 36 13.06 -5.27 -6.65
N PHE A 37 12.05 -6.10 -6.96
CA PHE A 37 10.66 -5.87 -6.61
C PHE A 37 10.23 -6.71 -5.41
N PRO A 38 9.38 -6.16 -4.52
CA PRO A 38 8.85 -6.92 -3.39
C PRO A 38 7.98 -8.08 -3.89
N VAL A 39 8.22 -9.27 -3.36
CA VAL A 39 7.38 -10.46 -3.57
C VAL A 39 7.07 -11.04 -2.17
N PRO A 40 5.81 -11.30 -1.82
CA PRO A 40 5.48 -11.83 -0.50
C PRO A 40 5.85 -13.32 -0.47
N PRO A 41 6.64 -13.80 0.51
CA PRO A 41 6.71 -15.22 0.83
C PRO A 41 5.33 -15.87 1.15
N ALA A 42 5.29 -17.17 1.41
CA ALA A 42 4.07 -17.81 1.92
C ALA A 42 3.80 -17.39 3.38
N LEU A 43 2.53 -17.18 3.75
CA LEU A 43 2.07 -16.79 5.08
C LEU A 43 2.39 -17.85 6.14
N PRO A 44 3.22 -17.58 7.17
CA PRO A 44 3.09 -18.28 8.44
C PRO A 44 1.90 -17.71 9.23
N LEU A 45 1.07 -18.58 9.80
CA LEU A 45 0.00 -18.14 10.71
C LEU A 45 0.62 -17.49 11.96
N PRO A 46 0.13 -16.33 12.41
CA PRO A 46 0.62 -15.71 13.64
C PRO A 46 0.24 -16.56 14.86
N SER A 47 1.21 -16.80 15.74
CA SER A 47 0.95 -17.30 17.10
C SER A 47 0.33 -16.19 17.96
N PRO A 48 -0.55 -16.53 18.90
CA PRO A 48 -1.21 -15.53 19.74
C PRO A 48 -0.24 -14.98 20.79
N GLY A 49 0.03 -13.66 20.74
CA GLY A 49 0.37 -12.89 21.92
C GLY A 49 1.46 -11.83 21.77
N LEU A 50 1.08 -10.56 21.98
CA LEU A 50 1.69 -9.70 23.01
C LEU A 50 0.65 -8.63 23.38
N LYS A 51 0.26 -8.55 24.66
CA LYS A 51 -0.58 -7.49 25.19
C LYS A 51 0.33 -6.34 25.62
N THR A 52 0.32 -5.22 24.91
CA THR A 52 0.92 -3.97 25.37
C THR A 52 -0.10 -3.19 26.21
N PRO A 53 0.26 -2.72 27.42
CA PRO A 53 -0.59 -1.84 28.20
C PRO A 53 -0.61 -0.43 27.59
N PRO A 54 -1.70 0.34 27.75
CA PRO A 54 -1.75 1.74 27.32
C PRO A 54 -0.88 2.62 28.23
N GLU A 55 -0.03 3.46 27.62
CA GLU A 55 0.68 4.55 28.33
C GLU A 55 -0.25 5.76 28.49
N ILE A 56 -0.46 6.16 29.74
CA ILE A 56 -1.07 7.44 30.14
C ILE A 56 0.02 8.23 30.86
N ASN A 57 0.38 9.41 30.36
CA ASN A 57 1.32 10.30 31.04
C ASN A 57 0.55 11.32 31.89
N SER A 58 1.05 11.57 33.10
CA SER A 58 0.43 12.42 34.14
C SER A 58 0.82 13.90 34.08
N ASP A 59 1.67 14.32 33.14
CA ASP A 59 2.40 15.60 33.25
C ASP A 59 1.99 16.69 32.22
N GLY A 60 0.88 16.52 31.49
CA GLY A 60 0.35 17.57 30.61
C GLY A 60 1.20 17.88 29.36
N GLU A 61 2.29 17.14 29.13
CA GLU A 61 3.03 17.15 27.88
C GLU A 61 2.29 16.29 26.84
N VAL A 62 2.01 16.85 25.67
CA VAL A 62 1.30 16.14 24.58
C VAL A 62 2.17 14.99 24.11
N SER A 63 1.87 13.78 24.58
CA SER A 63 2.51 12.56 24.07
C SER A 63 1.99 12.30 22.65
N TYR A 64 2.80 12.64 21.65
CA TYR A 64 2.48 12.46 20.23
C TYR A 64 2.46 10.97 19.78
N THR A 65 2.42 10.01 20.71
CA THR A 65 2.62 8.58 20.43
C THR A 65 1.33 7.80 20.24
N SER A 66 0.19 8.44 19.98
CA SER A 66 -1.03 7.66 19.73
C SER A 66 -0.93 6.89 18.40
N LEU A 67 -1.19 5.59 18.44
CA LEU A 67 -1.12 4.71 17.28
C LEU A 67 -2.05 5.21 16.15
N ARG A 68 -1.60 5.04 14.91
CA ARG A 68 -2.34 5.36 13.69
C ARG A 68 -2.21 4.24 12.68
N THR A 69 -3.10 4.22 11.70
CA THR A 69 -2.87 3.47 10.47
C THR A 69 -2.49 4.39 9.33
N ILE A 70 -1.69 3.88 8.42
CA ILE A 70 -1.32 4.56 7.18
C ILE A 70 -2.18 3.92 6.09
N MET A 71 -3.24 4.63 5.68
CA MET A 71 -4.31 4.11 4.85
C MET A 71 -4.18 4.62 3.40
N ALA A 72 -4.21 3.71 2.44
CA ALA A 72 -4.30 4.02 1.02
C ALA A 72 -5.73 4.43 0.61
N GLN A 73 -5.90 5.11 -0.53
CA GLN A 73 -7.23 5.55 -0.99
C GLN A 73 -8.23 4.40 -1.25
N ASN A 74 -7.74 3.18 -1.47
CA ASN A 74 -8.60 1.99 -1.60
C ASN A 74 -8.99 1.37 -0.23
N GLY A 75 -8.78 2.08 0.89
CA GLY A 75 -9.15 1.67 2.24
C GLY A 75 -8.25 0.60 2.86
N ARG A 76 -7.18 0.22 2.16
CA ARG A 76 -6.19 -0.76 2.64
C ARG A 76 -5.12 -0.06 3.48
N VAL A 77 -4.51 -0.77 4.41
CA VAL A 77 -3.55 -0.21 5.37
C VAL A 77 -2.16 -0.80 5.19
N LEU A 78 -1.14 0.04 5.31
CA LEU A 78 0.27 -0.38 5.31
C LEU A 78 0.57 -1.21 6.57
N THR A 79 1.18 -2.36 6.39
CA THR A 79 1.41 -3.32 7.47
C THR A 79 2.70 -4.11 7.29
N VAL A 80 3.25 -4.54 8.42
CA VAL A 80 4.16 -5.69 8.46
C VAL A 80 3.35 -6.95 8.16
N TRP A 81 3.93 -7.87 7.41
CA TRP A 81 3.31 -9.14 7.08
C TRP A 81 4.18 -10.33 7.52
N ALA A 82 5.46 -10.35 7.14
CA ALA A 82 6.46 -11.24 7.74
C ALA A 82 7.17 -10.50 8.89
N LEU A 83 7.22 -11.10 10.08
CA LEU A 83 7.65 -10.43 11.32
C LEU A 83 9.17 -10.23 11.44
N ALA A 84 9.97 -10.99 10.69
CA ALA A 84 11.42 -10.86 10.75
C ALA A 84 11.87 -9.54 10.10
N GLU A 85 12.84 -8.87 10.69
CA GLU A 85 13.41 -7.64 10.16
C GLU A 85 13.93 -7.80 8.72
N GLY A 86 13.93 -6.70 7.97
CA GLY A 86 14.33 -6.68 6.57
C GLY A 86 13.24 -7.15 5.60
N ASN A 87 12.08 -7.61 6.10
CA ASN A 87 10.98 -7.99 5.23
C ASN A 87 10.23 -6.79 4.67
N TRP A 88 9.68 -6.99 3.48
CA TRP A 88 8.88 -6.01 2.76
C TRP A 88 7.58 -5.68 3.49
N LEU A 89 7.18 -4.42 3.41
CA LEU A 89 5.87 -3.93 3.82
C LEU A 89 4.87 -4.06 2.69
N TRP A 90 3.61 -4.25 3.08
CA TRP A 90 2.50 -4.49 2.16
C TRP A 90 1.29 -3.68 2.58
N VAL A 91 0.34 -3.53 1.66
CA VAL A 91 -0.92 -2.84 1.95
C VAL A 91 -2.07 -3.85 1.87
N TYR A 92 -2.75 -4.11 2.99
CA TYR A 92 -3.84 -5.09 3.06
C TYR A 92 -5.17 -4.44 3.43
N GLY A 93 -6.29 -5.00 2.95
CA GLY A 93 -7.60 -4.62 3.44
C GLY A 93 -7.71 -4.80 4.96
N SER A 94 -8.32 -3.84 5.65
CA SER A 94 -8.46 -3.87 7.12
C SER A 94 -9.21 -5.12 7.61
N ALA A 95 -10.25 -5.55 6.88
CA ALA A 95 -11.00 -6.77 7.16
C ALA A 95 -10.19 -8.05 6.86
N THR A 96 -9.53 -8.11 5.70
CA THR A 96 -8.77 -9.29 5.27
C THR A 96 -7.49 -9.52 6.07
N SER A 97 -6.98 -8.49 6.72
CA SER A 97 -5.82 -8.55 7.62
C SER A 97 -6.18 -8.48 9.11
N SER A 98 -7.45 -8.71 9.47
CA SER A 98 -7.91 -8.65 10.87
C SER A 98 -7.07 -9.53 11.81
N SER A 99 -6.65 -10.71 11.35
CA SER A 99 -5.80 -11.65 12.09
C SER A 99 -4.36 -11.17 12.30
N PHE A 100 -3.89 -10.12 11.62
CA PHE A 100 -2.53 -9.60 11.80
C PHE A 100 -2.40 -8.84 13.14
N GLY A 101 -3.53 -8.45 13.75
CA GLY A 101 -3.51 -7.73 15.01
C GLY A 101 -2.91 -6.33 14.88
N GLY A 102 -2.08 -5.95 15.86
CA GLY A 102 -1.55 -4.60 16.01
C GLY A 102 -0.41 -4.21 15.06
N VAL A 103 0.19 -5.16 14.32
CA VAL A 103 1.31 -4.90 13.40
C VAL A 103 0.94 -4.00 12.21
N ARG A 104 -0.34 -3.67 12.08
CA ARG A 104 -0.92 -2.73 11.10
C ARG A 104 -0.90 -1.28 11.58
N ASN A 105 -0.56 -1.07 12.85
CA ASN A 105 -0.58 0.24 13.50
C ASN A 105 0.85 0.76 13.69
N TRP A 106 1.02 2.07 13.56
CA TRP A 106 2.28 2.77 13.58
C TRP A 106 2.22 3.98 14.50
N HIS A 107 3.30 4.23 15.24
CA HIS A 107 3.57 5.53 15.83
C HIS A 107 4.20 6.42 14.75
N ILE A 108 3.74 7.67 14.66
CA ILE A 108 4.27 8.67 13.73
C ILE A 108 5.06 9.67 14.57
N VAL A 109 6.37 9.56 14.55
CA VAL A 109 7.26 10.32 15.43
C VAL A 109 7.96 11.41 14.63
N PRO A 110 7.85 12.70 15.02
CA PRO A 110 8.59 13.76 14.35
C PRO A 110 10.09 13.58 14.55
N VAL A 111 10.86 13.75 13.47
CA VAL A 111 12.32 13.74 13.50
C VAL A 111 12.76 15.19 13.40
N ASN A 112 13.36 15.73 14.47
CA ASN A 112 13.80 17.12 14.48
C ASN A 112 15.02 17.31 13.57
N LYS A 113 14.77 17.56 12.28
CA LYS A 113 15.78 17.85 11.27
C LYS A 113 15.42 19.16 10.57
N ARG A 114 16.10 20.23 11.00
CA ARG A 114 16.21 21.50 10.26
C ARG A 114 14.87 22.15 9.84
N GLY A 115 13.80 21.96 10.62
CA GLY A 115 12.50 22.57 10.36
C GLY A 115 11.68 21.92 9.24
N GLU A 116 12.08 20.76 8.72
CA GLU A 116 11.30 20.01 7.74
C GLU A 116 10.24 19.12 8.43
N ASN A 117 9.13 18.87 7.73
CA ASN A 117 8.07 17.93 8.15
C ASN A 117 8.54 16.47 7.98
N THR A 118 9.63 16.12 8.66
CA THR A 118 10.24 14.80 8.64
C THR A 118 9.72 13.94 9.78
N PHE A 119 9.33 12.72 9.47
CA PHE A 119 8.78 11.77 10.40
C PHE A 119 9.42 10.39 10.25
N ARG A 120 9.31 9.62 11.32
CA ARG A 120 9.64 8.21 11.36
C ARG A 120 8.41 7.42 11.79
N PHE A 121 8.21 6.28 11.15
CA PHE A 121 7.08 5.40 11.42
C PHE A 121 7.58 4.18 12.17
N ILE A 122 7.16 4.03 13.42
CA ILE A 122 7.56 2.93 14.31
C ILE A 122 6.38 1.96 14.42
N ASN A 123 6.60 0.68 14.14
CA ASN A 123 5.54 -0.31 14.26
C ASN A 123 5.12 -0.49 15.72
N GLY A 124 3.82 -0.46 15.99
CA GLY A 124 3.29 -0.54 17.36
C GLY A 124 3.47 -1.91 18.04
N VAL A 125 3.84 -2.95 17.31
CA VAL A 125 4.04 -4.31 17.85
C VAL A 125 5.50 -4.74 17.77
N THR A 126 6.14 -4.60 16.61
CA THR A 126 7.53 -5.05 16.45
C THR A 126 8.55 -4.02 16.92
N GLY A 127 8.15 -2.76 17.14
CA GLY A 127 9.07 -1.66 17.49
C GLY A 127 10.05 -1.28 16.37
N THR A 128 9.93 -1.90 15.19
CA THR A 128 10.78 -1.64 14.02
C THR A 128 10.30 -0.43 13.24
N CYS A 129 11.21 0.24 12.54
CA CYS A 129 10.92 1.42 11.74
C CYS A 129 10.71 1.06 10.27
N ILE A 130 9.84 1.80 9.59
CA ILE A 130 9.77 1.77 8.13
C ILE A 130 11.11 2.26 7.57
N GLU A 131 11.65 1.56 6.57
CA GLU A 131 12.89 1.93 5.89
C GLU A 131 12.72 1.87 4.37
N ALA A 132 13.18 2.92 3.68
CA ALA A 132 13.23 2.98 2.22
C ALA A 132 14.38 2.11 1.69
N TYR A 133 14.04 0.95 1.12
CA TYR A 133 15.02 -0.03 0.67
C TYR A 133 14.76 -0.47 -0.77
N LYS A 134 15.82 -0.44 -1.60
CA LYS A 134 15.75 -0.61 -3.06
C LYS A 134 14.56 0.17 -3.65
N ASN A 135 13.59 -0.52 -4.24
CA ASN A 135 12.40 0.04 -4.89
C ASN A 135 11.15 -0.05 -4.01
N GLY A 136 11.26 -0.24 -2.69
CA GLY A 136 10.09 -0.37 -1.82
C GLY A 136 10.38 0.01 -0.38
N LEU A 137 9.56 -0.54 0.52
CA LEU A 137 9.66 -0.32 1.96
C LEU A 137 9.85 -1.64 2.69
N ILE A 138 10.80 -1.68 3.60
CA ILE A 138 10.97 -2.78 4.57
C ILE A 138 10.72 -2.25 5.98
N HIS A 139 10.73 -3.13 6.98
CA HIS A 139 10.87 -2.73 8.37
C HIS A 139 12.18 -3.28 8.98
N SER A 140 12.87 -2.44 9.75
CA SER A 140 14.18 -2.76 10.34
C SER A 140 14.33 -2.11 11.72
N VAL A 141 15.38 -2.45 12.47
CA VAL A 141 15.66 -1.79 13.77
C VAL A 141 15.71 -0.28 13.60
N CYS A 142 14.96 0.43 14.45
CA CYS A 142 14.95 1.89 14.46
C CYS A 142 16.35 2.46 14.78
N ASN A 143 16.84 3.37 13.95
CA ASN A 143 18.16 3.97 14.07
C ASN A 143 18.11 5.46 13.70
N ASN A 144 18.38 6.34 14.67
CA ASN A 144 18.35 7.82 14.49
C ASN A 144 19.38 8.35 13.49
N GLN A 145 20.43 7.58 13.22
CA GLN A 145 21.45 7.89 12.24
C GLN A 145 21.08 7.37 10.84
N ASN A 146 20.11 6.46 10.71
CA ASN A 146 19.67 5.94 9.42
C ASN A 146 18.63 6.86 8.77
N SER A 147 19.08 7.72 7.84
CA SER A 147 18.21 8.62 7.09
C SER A 147 17.26 7.91 6.12
N ALA A 148 17.44 6.61 5.84
CA ALA A 148 16.48 5.83 5.05
C ALA A 148 15.19 5.52 5.82
N GLN A 149 15.17 5.73 7.14
CA GLN A 149 13.99 5.57 7.99
C GLN A 149 13.22 6.89 8.21
N ASP A 150 13.67 7.96 7.57
CA ASP A 150 13.08 9.28 7.69
C ASP A 150 12.30 9.62 6.43
N PHE A 151 11.10 10.15 6.59
CA PHE A 151 10.18 10.43 5.50
C PHE A 151 9.60 11.83 5.64
N LEU A 152 9.51 12.54 4.51
CA LEU A 152 8.78 13.79 4.43
C LEU A 152 7.31 13.52 4.18
N LEU A 153 6.45 14.16 4.96
CA LEU A 153 5.02 14.21 4.72
C LEU A 153 4.67 15.50 3.99
N ILE A 154 4.26 15.37 2.73
CA ILE A 154 3.88 16.50 1.87
C ILE A 154 2.35 16.52 1.79
N PRO A 155 1.68 17.57 2.29
CA PRO A 155 0.22 17.66 2.24
C PRO A 155 -0.32 17.61 0.81
N ALA A 156 -1.38 16.84 0.60
CA ALA A 156 -2.20 16.87 -0.61
C ALA A 156 -3.43 17.77 -0.39
N THR A 157 -4.08 18.18 -1.49
CA THR A 157 -5.26 19.06 -1.44
C THR A 157 -6.53 18.40 -0.87
N ASN A 158 -6.54 17.06 -0.76
CA ASN A 158 -7.68 16.28 -0.27
C ASN A 158 -7.51 15.81 1.18
N GLY A 159 -6.62 16.44 1.96
CA GLY A 159 -6.34 16.07 3.35
C GLY A 159 -5.48 14.82 3.52
N GLY A 160 -5.10 14.15 2.43
CA GLY A 160 -4.07 13.11 2.45
C GLY A 160 -2.65 13.71 2.41
N VAL A 161 -1.66 12.83 2.36
CA VAL A 161 -0.24 13.18 2.27
C VAL A 161 0.47 12.30 1.27
N PHE A 162 1.46 12.85 0.58
CA PHE A 162 2.50 12.06 -0.06
C PHE A 162 3.57 11.73 0.97
N ILE A 163 4.03 10.48 0.95
CA ILE A 163 5.13 10.02 1.81
C ILE A 163 6.37 9.95 0.91
N LYS A 164 7.34 10.83 1.13
CA LYS A 164 8.57 10.91 0.33
C LYS A 164 9.76 10.44 1.15
N SER A 165 10.57 9.55 0.58
CA SER A 165 11.90 9.23 1.09
C SER A 165 12.90 10.29 0.59
N PRO A 166 13.53 11.10 1.47
CA PRO A 166 14.51 12.10 1.07
C PRO A 166 15.75 11.46 0.44
N VAL A 167 16.23 10.35 1.01
CA VAL A 167 17.44 9.66 0.53
C VAL A 167 17.29 8.99 -0.82
N LYS A 168 16.06 8.59 -1.20
CA LYS A 168 15.76 8.04 -2.52
C LYS A 168 15.25 9.10 -3.50
N ASN A 169 14.87 10.28 -3.00
CA ASN A 169 14.11 11.29 -3.72
C ASN A 169 12.85 10.74 -4.41
N LYS A 170 12.19 9.76 -3.77
CA LYS A 170 11.04 9.02 -4.33
C LYS A 170 9.86 8.99 -3.37
N CYS A 171 8.67 8.87 -3.91
CA CYS A 171 7.42 8.79 -3.17
C CYS A 171 6.92 7.35 -3.08
N VAL A 172 6.28 7.05 -1.95
CA VAL A 172 5.67 5.75 -1.70
C VAL A 172 4.38 5.66 -2.51
N ARG A 173 4.34 4.66 -3.38
CA ARG A 173 3.20 4.30 -4.22
C ARG A 173 2.68 2.92 -3.86
N TYR A 174 1.40 2.69 -4.12
CA TYR A 174 0.77 1.38 -4.01
C TYR A 174 -0.04 1.05 -5.26
N ASP A 175 -0.34 -0.23 -5.48
CA ASP A 175 -1.30 -0.61 -6.53
C ASP A 175 -2.73 -0.37 -6.08
N ILE A 176 -3.39 0.66 -6.63
CA ILE A 176 -4.76 1.03 -6.26
C ILE A 176 -5.78 -0.03 -6.68
N ILE A 177 -5.60 -0.62 -7.87
CA ILE A 177 -6.38 -1.74 -8.41
C ILE A 177 -5.50 -2.99 -8.37
N THR A 178 -6.04 -4.08 -7.84
CA THR A 178 -5.35 -5.37 -7.71
C THR A 178 -6.35 -6.50 -7.60
N HIS A 179 -5.97 -7.67 -8.12
CA HIS A 179 -6.75 -8.90 -8.06
C HIS A 179 -6.39 -9.78 -6.85
N THR A 180 -5.57 -9.25 -5.92
CA THR A 180 -5.19 -9.95 -4.68
C THR A 180 -5.72 -9.21 -3.45
N ILE A 181 -5.63 -9.85 -2.29
CA ILE A 181 -6.03 -9.26 -0.99
C ILE A 181 -5.06 -8.17 -0.50
N TYR A 182 -3.95 -7.96 -1.22
CA TYR A 182 -2.92 -6.97 -0.91
C TYR A 182 -2.58 -6.10 -2.11
N SER A 183 -1.96 -4.96 -1.85
CA SER A 183 -1.37 -4.07 -2.84
C SER A 183 0.13 -4.05 -2.62
N THR A 184 0.88 -4.12 -3.72
CA THR A 184 2.33 -3.96 -3.70
C THR A 184 2.65 -2.53 -3.28
N VAL A 185 3.71 -2.36 -2.50
CA VAL A 185 4.22 -1.04 -2.09
C VAL A 185 5.59 -0.83 -2.69
N TYR A 186 5.78 0.28 -3.40
CA TYR A 186 7.03 0.58 -4.07
C TYR A 186 7.35 2.07 -4.06
N LEU A 187 8.60 2.41 -4.32
CA LEU A 187 9.11 3.77 -4.43
C LEU A 187 9.22 4.16 -5.90
N THR A 188 8.56 5.25 -6.27
CA THR A 188 8.60 5.80 -7.63
C THR A 188 8.83 7.30 -7.60
N GLU A 189 8.99 7.91 -8.78
CA GLU A 189 9.06 9.36 -8.89
C GLU A 189 7.80 10.02 -8.29
N CYS A 190 8.04 11.06 -7.50
CA CYS A 190 6.96 11.84 -6.92
C CYS A 190 6.18 12.56 -8.03
N ILE A 191 4.86 12.39 -8.03
CA ILE A 191 3.99 13.01 -9.02
C ILE A 191 4.09 14.55 -8.97
N SER A 192 4.08 15.17 -10.15
CA SER A 192 3.96 16.62 -10.29
C SER A 192 2.49 17.05 -10.23
N GLU A 193 2.20 18.31 -9.87
CA GLU A 193 0.82 18.85 -9.78
C GLU A 193 -0.04 18.64 -11.06
N LYS A 194 0.59 18.30 -12.18
CA LYS A 194 -0.06 18.11 -13.49
C LYS A 194 -0.61 16.70 -13.70
N ASP A 195 -0.16 15.69 -12.95
CA ASP A 195 -0.58 14.30 -13.16
C ASP A 195 -1.71 13.91 -12.20
N LYS A 196 -2.86 13.52 -12.76
CA LYS A 196 -4.01 13.02 -11.97
C LYS A 196 -3.78 11.56 -11.59
N VAL A 197 -2.94 11.30 -10.59
CA VAL A 197 -2.66 9.94 -10.14
C VAL A 197 -2.88 9.81 -8.64
N TYR A 198 -3.79 8.90 -8.27
CA TYR A 198 -4.34 8.75 -6.91
C TYR A 198 -3.58 7.74 -6.05
N ASP A 199 -2.53 7.11 -6.56
CA ASP A 199 -1.92 5.94 -5.92
C ASP A 199 -0.65 6.22 -5.11
N GLN A 200 -0.37 7.50 -4.85
CA GLN A 200 0.71 7.95 -3.95
C GLN A 200 0.20 8.76 -2.74
N ILE A 201 -1.13 8.94 -2.62
CA ILE A 201 -1.74 9.67 -1.51
C ILE A 201 -2.14 8.68 -0.43
N TRP A 202 -1.72 9.00 0.80
CA TRP A 202 -1.97 8.22 1.99
C TRP A 202 -2.73 9.08 3.01
N TYR A 203 -3.51 8.43 3.85
CA TYR A 203 -4.23 9.07 4.95
C TYR A 203 -3.69 8.55 6.28
N MET A 204 -3.43 9.48 7.20
CA MET A 204 -3.12 9.14 8.58
C MET A 204 -4.43 8.92 9.33
N ALA A 205 -4.87 7.66 9.38
CA ALA A 205 -6.18 7.27 9.89
C ALA A 205 -6.08 6.74 11.34
N PRO A 206 -7.21 6.63 12.06
CA PRO A 206 -7.23 6.02 13.39
C PRO A 206 -6.59 4.62 13.39
N ALA A 207 -6.04 4.21 14.52
CA ALA A 207 -5.54 2.85 14.71
C ALA A 207 -6.67 1.81 14.54
N LEU A 208 -6.33 0.63 14.03
CA LEU A 208 -7.24 -0.51 13.97
C LEU A 208 -7.26 -1.22 15.33
N THR A 209 -7.93 -0.60 16.30
CA THR A 209 -8.12 -1.10 17.66
C THR A 209 -9.58 -0.99 18.06
N SER A 210 -9.97 -1.68 19.14
CA SER A 210 -11.24 -1.38 19.79
C SER A 210 -11.20 0.06 20.32
N THR A 211 -12.30 0.79 20.17
CA THR A 211 -12.44 2.16 20.66
C THR A 211 -13.72 2.29 21.46
N ASN A 212 -13.68 3.09 22.52
CA ASN A 212 -14.85 3.45 23.31
C ASN A 212 -15.30 4.86 22.92
N PRO A 213 -16.61 5.10 22.70
CA PRO A 213 -17.12 6.45 22.49
C PRO A 213 -16.74 7.35 23.66
N LEU A 214 -16.33 8.59 23.35
CA LEU A 214 -16.17 9.60 24.39
C LEU A 214 -17.57 10.05 24.86
N PRO A 215 -17.76 10.28 26.18
CA PRO A 215 -19.02 10.75 26.74
C PRO A 215 -19.43 12.13 26.25
#